data_AF-A0A1W5ZRR2-F1
#
_entry.id   AF-A0A1W5ZRR2-F1
#
_cell.length_a   1.000
_cell.length_b   1.000
_cell.length_c   1.000
_cell.angle_alpha   90.00
_cell.angle_beta   90.00
_cell.angle_gamma   90.00
#
_symmetry.space_group_name_H-M   'P 1'
#
loop_
_entity.id
_entity.type
_entity.pdbx_description
1 polymer ?
#
loop_
_entity_poly.entity_id
_entity_poly.type
_entity_poly.pdbx_seq_one_letter_code
_entity_poly.pdbx_strand_id
1 'polypeptide(L)'
;MNNEPKASYHTTDFNDFNHVYIKHKELEFPEFEKIMNDYILSQPRETMEFQECWIEDKQMENVEVRTVQVNFLDHNTNNYIRLWGAKKNDDGQVIKMKVDALDFETKEIVYERQLA
;
A
#
# COMPACT_ATOMS: atom_id res chain seq x y z
N MET A 1 20.04 12.94 -14.85
CA MET A 1 18.73 12.26 -14.95
C MET A 1 18.01 12.55 -13.66
N ASN A 2 17.03 13.45 -13.69
CA ASN A 2 16.21 13.73 -12.52
C ASN A 2 15.22 12.57 -12.40
N ASN A 3 15.48 11.67 -11.46
CA ASN A 3 14.52 10.65 -11.04
C ASN A 3 13.49 11.30 -10.10
N GLU A 4 12.86 12.38 -10.55
CA GLU A 4 11.78 13.00 -9.80
C GLU A 4 10.52 12.14 -9.99
N PRO A 5 9.84 11.72 -8.90
CA PRO A 5 8.59 10.98 -9.00
C PRO A 5 7.59 11.82 -9.80
N LYS A 6 6.99 11.22 -10.82
CA LYS A 6 6.19 11.91 -11.83
C LYS A 6 4.82 12.32 -11.27
N ALA A 7 4.32 11.53 -10.32
CA ALA A 7 3.22 11.86 -9.43
C ALA A 7 3.42 11.10 -8.12
N SER A 8 3.30 11.80 -6.99
CA SER A 8 3.19 11.17 -5.68
C SER A 8 1.90 11.65 -5.02
N TYR A 9 1.09 10.71 -4.57
CA TYR A 9 -0.09 10.98 -3.77
C TYR A 9 0.13 10.41 -2.38
N HIS A 10 -0.10 11.23 -1.37
CA HIS A 10 -0.05 10.84 0.03
C HIS A 10 -1.32 11.32 0.73
N THR A 11 -1.93 10.44 1.51
CA THR A 11 -3.01 10.82 2.41
C THR A 11 -2.91 10.08 3.74
N THR A 12 -3.24 10.77 4.81
CA THR A 12 -3.44 10.22 6.16
C THR A 12 -4.92 10.21 6.55
N ASP A 13 -5.82 10.75 5.70
CA ASP A 13 -7.26 10.74 5.94
C ASP A 13 -7.90 9.51 5.29
N PHE A 14 -8.55 8.67 6.11
CA PHE A 14 -9.23 7.48 5.63
C PHE A 14 -10.38 7.79 4.65
N ASN A 15 -11.07 8.91 4.79
CA ASN A 15 -12.15 9.30 3.88
C ASN A 15 -11.61 9.68 2.51
N ASP A 16 -10.50 10.42 2.47
CA ASP A 16 -9.81 10.75 1.22
C ASP A 16 -9.30 9.47 0.57
N PHE A 17 -8.67 8.59 1.35
CA PHE A 17 -8.29 7.26 0.89
C PHE A 17 -9.50 6.50 0.32
N ASN A 18 -10.58 6.35 1.07
CA ASN A 18 -11.75 5.61 0.61
C ASN A 18 -12.43 6.27 -0.61
N HIS A 19 -12.42 7.59 -0.71
CA HIS A 19 -12.98 8.31 -1.84
C HIS A 19 -12.13 8.11 -3.10
N VAL A 20 -10.84 8.37 -3.02
CA VAL A 20 -9.88 8.30 -4.14
C VAL A 20 -9.70 6.86 -4.61
N TYR A 21 -9.44 5.93 -3.69
CA TYR A 21 -9.07 4.56 -4.05
C TYR A 21 -10.26 3.66 -4.29
N ILE A 22 -11.20 3.63 -3.35
CA ILE A 22 -12.28 2.63 -3.37
C ILE A 22 -13.41 3.08 -4.30
N LYS A 23 -13.77 4.38 -4.27
CA LYS A 23 -14.91 4.87 -5.06
C LYS A 23 -14.54 5.27 -6.48
N HIS A 24 -13.37 5.88 -6.70
CA HIS A 24 -12.96 6.36 -8.03
C HIS A 24 -11.99 5.42 -8.77
N LYS A 25 -11.57 4.30 -8.16
CA LYS A 25 -10.66 3.31 -8.75
C LYS A 25 -9.32 3.89 -9.23
N GLU A 26 -8.86 4.95 -8.59
CA GLU A 26 -7.63 5.66 -8.99
C GLU A 26 -6.35 4.90 -8.64
N LEU A 27 -6.42 3.80 -7.89
CA LEU A 27 -5.26 2.95 -7.64
C LEU A 27 -4.76 2.29 -8.95
N GLU A 28 -5.69 1.92 -9.82
CA GLU A 28 -5.46 1.14 -11.05
C GLU A 28 -4.58 -0.11 -10.81
N PHE A 29 -4.69 -0.71 -9.61
CA PHE A 29 -3.89 -1.86 -9.20
C PHE A 29 -4.80 -2.96 -8.61
N PRO A 30 -5.52 -3.71 -9.45
CA PRO A 30 -6.58 -4.62 -9.02
C PRO A 30 -6.12 -5.71 -8.04
N GLU A 31 -4.92 -6.26 -8.22
CA GLU A 31 -4.36 -7.28 -7.34
C GLU A 31 -4.12 -6.73 -5.93
N PHE A 32 -3.63 -5.49 -5.84
CA PHE A 32 -3.43 -4.80 -4.57
C PHE A 32 -4.77 -4.48 -3.90
N GLU A 33 -5.74 -3.94 -4.65
CA GLU A 33 -7.09 -3.66 -4.15
C GLU A 33 -7.75 -4.93 -3.58
N LYS A 34 -7.59 -6.06 -4.27
CA LYS A 34 -8.16 -7.32 -3.83
C LYS A 34 -7.59 -7.76 -2.48
N ILE A 35 -6.26 -7.80 -2.33
CA ILE A 35 -5.64 -8.19 -1.06
C ILE A 35 -6.05 -7.25 0.07
N MET A 36 -6.07 -5.96 -0.20
CA MET A 36 -6.44 -4.95 0.79
C MET A 36 -7.88 -5.11 1.27
N ASN A 37 -8.83 -5.36 0.35
CA ASN A 37 -10.23 -5.62 0.69
C ASN A 37 -10.42 -6.96 1.40
N ASP A 38 -9.77 -8.03 0.92
CA ASP A 38 -9.95 -9.37 1.47
C ASP A 38 -9.38 -9.48 2.89
N TYR A 39 -8.22 -8.86 3.15
CA TYR A 39 -7.43 -9.14 4.36
C TYR A 39 -7.43 -8.01 5.40
N ILE A 40 -7.49 -6.75 4.95
CA ILE A 40 -7.22 -5.60 5.83
C ILE A 40 -8.49 -4.78 6.09
N LEU A 41 -9.19 -4.34 5.05
CA LEU A 41 -10.41 -3.54 5.21
C LEU A 41 -11.62 -4.36 5.70
N SER A 42 -11.52 -5.69 5.65
CA SER A 42 -12.49 -6.60 6.25
C SER A 42 -12.40 -6.66 7.78
N GLN A 43 -11.31 -6.18 8.38
CA GLN A 43 -11.11 -6.16 9.82
C GLN A 43 -11.90 -5.01 10.48
N PRO A 44 -12.42 -5.19 11.71
CA PRO A 44 -13.04 -4.10 12.45
C PRO A 44 -12.09 -2.92 12.64
N ARG A 45 -12.59 -1.69 12.50
CA ARG A 45 -11.79 -0.46 12.69
C ARG A 45 -11.16 -0.35 14.09
N GLU A 46 -11.81 -0.94 15.09
CA GLU A 46 -11.32 -1.03 16.47
C GLU A 46 -10.06 -1.90 16.59
N THR A 47 -9.80 -2.75 15.59
CA THR A 47 -8.64 -3.65 15.54
C THR A 47 -7.57 -3.17 14.57
N MET A 48 -7.96 -2.62 13.42
CA MET A 48 -7.07 -2.12 12.38
C MET A 48 -7.42 -0.70 12.01
N GLU A 49 -6.54 0.23 12.37
CA GLU A 49 -6.69 1.65 12.07
C GLU A 49 -5.83 2.04 10.87
N PHE A 50 -6.44 2.63 9.86
CA PHE A 50 -5.71 3.22 8.74
C PHE A 50 -4.82 4.37 9.24
N GLN A 51 -3.55 4.37 8.82
CA GLN A 51 -2.59 5.42 9.17
C GLN A 51 -2.30 6.31 7.97
N GLU A 52 -1.95 5.70 6.84
CA GLU A 52 -1.59 6.44 5.64
C GLU A 52 -1.56 5.57 4.38
N CYS A 53 -1.62 6.22 3.23
CA CYS A 53 -1.43 5.63 1.92
C CYS A 53 -0.51 6.48 1.05
N TRP A 54 0.39 5.82 0.35
CA TRP A 54 1.33 6.38 -0.61
C TRP A 54 1.12 5.72 -1.97
N ILE A 55 0.94 6.52 -3.02
CA ILE A 55 1.07 6.10 -4.41
C ILE A 55 2.18 6.90 -5.02
N GLU A 56 3.07 6.24 -5.76
CA GLU A 56 4.11 6.93 -6.49
C GLU A 56 4.29 6.28 -7.87
N ASP A 57 4.29 7.10 -8.91
CA ASP A 57 4.68 6.70 -10.26
C ASP A 57 6.17 7.08 -10.48
N LYS A 58 7.02 6.08 -10.73
CA LYS A 58 8.47 6.22 -10.85
C LYS A 58 8.99 5.56 -12.13
N GLN A 59 10.01 6.16 -12.74
CA GLN A 59 10.72 5.54 -13.85
C GLN A 59 11.78 4.56 -13.32
N MET A 60 11.67 3.27 -13.67
CA MET A 60 12.67 2.24 -13.39
C MET A 60 13.10 1.56 -14.69
N GLU A 61 14.38 1.61 -15.04
CA GLU A 61 14.95 0.89 -16.20
C GLU A 61 14.18 1.11 -17.52
N ASN A 62 13.73 2.34 -17.77
CA ASN A 62 12.90 2.75 -18.92
C ASN A 62 11.44 2.28 -18.91
N VAL A 63 10.97 1.68 -17.81
CA VAL A 63 9.56 1.36 -17.57
C VAL A 63 8.99 2.25 -16.48
N GLU A 64 7.77 2.73 -16.66
CA GLU A 64 7.04 3.48 -15.63
C GLU A 64 6.38 2.47 -14.67
N VAL A 65 6.67 2.60 -13.38
CA VAL A 65 6.25 1.68 -12.32
C VAL A 65 5.40 2.44 -11.32
N ARG A 66 4.20 1.96 -11.05
CA ARG A 66 3.38 2.41 -9.93
C ARG A 66 3.71 1.60 -8.70
N THR A 67 4.07 2.30 -7.63
CA THR A 67 4.23 1.72 -6.30
C THR A 67 3.12 2.21 -5.39
N VAL A 68 2.58 1.31 -4.58
CA VAL A 68 1.54 1.59 -3.60
C VAL A 68 2.01 1.05 -2.25
N GLN A 69 1.82 1.85 -1.21
CA GLN A 69 1.98 1.42 0.16
C GLN A 69 0.81 1.90 1.01
N VAL A 70 0.22 1.01 1.79
CA VAL A 70 -0.82 1.36 2.76
C VAL A 70 -0.42 0.84 4.12
N ASN A 71 -0.44 1.73 5.10
CA ASN A 71 -0.03 1.46 6.47
C ASN A 71 -1.24 1.48 7.39
N PHE A 72 -1.28 0.52 8.30
CA PHE A 72 -2.30 0.35 9.32
C PHE A 72 -1.65 0.11 10.68
N LEU A 73 -2.32 0.50 11.74
CA LEU A 73 -1.98 0.15 13.11
C LEU A 73 -2.91 -0.99 13.56
N ASP A 74 -2.33 -2.12 13.94
CA ASP A 74 -3.04 -3.22 14.59
C ASP A 74 -3.02 -3.00 16.10
N HIS A 75 -4.17 -2.64 16.68
CA HIS A 75 -4.30 -2.36 18.10
C HIS A 75 -4.18 -3.62 18.99
N ASN A 76 -4.39 -4.82 18.43
CA ASN A 76 -4.28 -6.06 19.21
C ASN A 76 -2.83 -6.46 19.44
N THR A 77 -2.00 -6.24 18.42
CA THR A 77 -0.59 -6.63 18.46
C THR A 77 0.36 -5.46 18.66
N ASN A 78 -0.16 -4.22 18.65
CA ASN A 78 0.61 -2.98 18.68
C ASN A 78 1.69 -2.96 17.57
N ASN A 79 1.31 -3.42 16.37
CA ASN A 79 2.20 -3.49 15.21
C ASN A 79 1.71 -2.58 14.09
N TYR A 80 2.65 -2.04 13.32
CA TYR A 80 2.35 -1.43 12.03
C TYR A 80 2.29 -2.49 10.94
N ILE A 81 1.11 -2.68 10.38
CA ILE A 81 0.92 -3.54 9.21
C ILE A 81 1.10 -2.69 7.96
N ARG A 82 2.00 -3.08 7.08
CA ARG A 82 2.22 -2.40 5.79
C ARG A 82 1.93 -3.35 4.66
N LEU A 83 1.01 -2.97 3.80
CA LEU A 83 0.79 -3.60 2.51
C LEU A 83 1.54 -2.80 1.45
N TRP A 84 2.44 -3.45 0.71
CA TRP A 84 3.24 -2.82 -0.33
C TRP A 84 3.09 -3.58 -1.65
N GLY A 85 3.03 -2.83 -2.74
CA GLY A 85 2.94 -3.38 -4.08
C GLY A 85 3.61 -2.50 -5.11
N ALA A 86 4.14 -3.13 -6.15
CA ALA A 86 4.62 -2.47 -7.35
C ALA A 86 4.15 -3.21 -8.60
N LYS A 87 3.72 -2.45 -9.60
CA LYS A 87 3.38 -2.97 -10.93
C LYS A 87 3.93 -2.04 -12.01
N LYS A 88 4.13 -2.57 -13.21
CA LYS A 88 4.40 -1.74 -14.38
C LYS A 88 3.12 -1.06 -14.85
N ASN A 89 3.25 0.18 -15.33
CA ASN A 89 2.13 0.95 -15.85
C ASN A 89 1.79 0.62 -17.31
N ASP A 90 2.72 0.03 -18.06
CA ASP A 90 2.53 -0.30 -19.49
C ASP A 90 1.67 -1.55 -19.71
N ASP A 91 1.92 -2.63 -18.97
CA ASP A 91 1.26 -3.92 -19.11
C ASP A 91 0.49 -4.37 -17.85
N GLY A 92 0.60 -3.61 -16.76
CA GLY A 92 -0.03 -3.94 -15.48
C GLY A 92 0.64 -5.08 -14.71
N GLN A 93 1.76 -5.61 -15.19
CA GLN A 93 2.46 -6.73 -14.58
C GLN A 93 2.89 -6.38 -13.16
N VAL A 94 2.45 -7.18 -12.20
CA VAL A 94 2.90 -7.09 -10.80
C VAL A 94 4.38 -7.47 -10.73
N ILE A 95 5.19 -6.55 -10.22
CA ILE A 95 6.63 -6.73 -10.03
C ILE A 95 6.89 -7.39 -8.67
N LYS A 96 6.19 -6.91 -7.64
CA LYS A 96 6.31 -7.42 -6.28
C LYS A 96 5.10 -6.98 -5.46
N MET A 97 4.61 -7.87 -4.61
CA MET A 97 3.65 -7.53 -3.56
C MET A 97 4.02 -8.22 -2.26
N LYS A 98 3.90 -7.49 -1.16
CA LYS A 98 4.15 -8.05 0.18
C LYS A 98 3.30 -7.39 1.24
N VAL A 99 3.12 -8.11 2.33
CA VAL A 99 2.64 -7.57 3.60
C VAL A 99 3.70 -7.82 4.66
N ASP A 100 4.00 -6.81 5.47
CA ASP A 100 4.86 -6.97 6.64
C ASP A 100 4.24 -6.31 7.88
N ALA A 101 4.67 -6.76 9.05
CA ALA A 101 4.32 -6.20 10.34
C ALA A 101 5.58 -5.73 11.04
N LEU A 102 5.54 -4.52 11.59
CA LEU A 102 6.63 -3.93 12.35
C LEU A 102 6.17 -3.71 13.77
N ASP A 103 7.03 -4.09 14.71
CA ASP A 103 6.83 -3.73 16.10
C ASP A 103 6.82 -2.19 16.24
N PHE A 104 5.80 -1.66 16.90
CA PHE A 104 5.64 -0.22 17.05
C PHE A 104 6.80 0.41 17.83
N GLU A 105 7.34 -0.28 18.83
CA GLU A 105 8.39 0.23 19.72
C GLU A 105 9.78 0.06 19.10
N THR A 106 10.11 -1.15 18.64
CA THR A 106 11.47 -1.48 18.18
C THR A 106 11.69 -1.13 16.71
N LYS A 107 10.61 -0.96 15.94
CA LYS A 107 10.63 -0.78 14.47
C LYS A 107 11.22 -1.97 13.72
N GLU A 108 11.34 -3.13 14.37
CA GLU A 108 11.81 -4.35 13.73
C GLU A 108 10.67 -5.05 12.98
N ILE A 109 11.00 -5.68 11.85
CA ILE A 109 10.04 -6.51 11.11
C ILE A 109 9.84 -7.81 11.89
N VAL A 110 8.66 -7.99 12.46
CA VAL A 110 8.27 -9.19 13.20
C VAL A 110 7.59 -10.24 12.31
N TYR A 111 7.10 -9.81 11.14
CA TYR A 111 6.50 -10.68 10.14
C TYR A 111 6.67 -10.09 8.75
N GLU A 112 6.99 -10.93 7.77
CA GLU A 112 6.92 -10.57 6.36
C GLU A 112 6.37 -11.74 5.54
N ARG A 113 5.51 -11.43 4.57
CA ARG A 113 5.00 -12.39 3.60
C ARG A 113 4.96 -11.78 2.21
N GLN A 114 5.58 -12.48 1.26
CA GLN A 114 5.42 -12.19 -0.16
C GLN A 114 4.07 -12.71 -0.67
N LEU A 115 3.43 -11.94 -1.53
CA LEU A 115 2.09 -12.20 -2.07
C LEU A 115 2.11 -12.45 -3.58
N ALA A 116 3.08 -11.85 -4.28
CA ALA A 116 3.38 -12.05 -5.69
C ALA A 116 4.85 -11.72 -5.95
#